data_AF-A0A2W4PB64-F1
#
_entry.id   AF-A0A2W4PB64-F1
#
_cell.length_a   1.000
_cell.length_b   1.000
_cell.length_c   1.000
_cell.angle_alpha   90.00
_cell.angle_beta   90.00
_cell.angle_gamma   90.00
#
_symmetry.space_group_name_H-M   'P 1'
#
loop_
_entity.id
_entity.type
_entity.pdbx_description
1 polymer ?
#
loop_
_entity_poly.entity_id
_entity_poly.type
_entity_poly.pdbx_seq_one_letter_code
_entity_poly.pdbx_strand_id
1 'polypeptide(L)'
;MKIRNLSLIASMLLFFTPLFSQEYTFRVLVSKGANEYRSEGAQWQALKTGTSLKATDEIRLADNAYVGLVHHDGKPIEIKKAGSYKVSPDLTSQVAGGSTLLKKYVDFAFSSNTAEAKKNRLNATGAVQRTVEGSGIRLTLPPNHNSGIYNNIAVINWDGSQVKGPYVVTLRNMFDDVLSRIETPETTLTLNLEEGALAKENAILVEVAAKNDPSLISDQHLIKRLAPAQQDSVKKELDDILSAMDGESALNHLILAGFYEEHQLLIDAIAAYESAMRLAPDVDAIKDAYNEFLIRNALAY
;
A
#
# COMPACT_ATOMS: atom_id res chain seq x y z
N MET A 1 50.38 27.70 -48.60
CA MET A 1 49.52 26.57 -49.01
C MET A 1 49.77 25.42 -48.04
N LYS A 2 48.75 25.06 -47.24
CA LYS A 2 48.85 24.10 -46.13
C LYS A 2 48.60 22.66 -46.59
N ILE A 3 49.19 21.77 -45.81
CA ILE A 3 49.53 20.36 -46.06
C ILE A 3 48.30 19.45 -46.20
N ARG A 4 48.46 18.49 -47.12
CA ARG A 4 47.55 17.41 -47.47
C ARG A 4 47.88 16.19 -46.60
N ASN A 5 47.03 15.83 -45.63
CA ASN A 5 47.15 14.58 -44.87
C ASN A 5 45.90 13.72 -45.07
N LEU A 6 46.12 12.57 -45.72
CA LEU A 6 45.17 11.49 -45.86
C LEU A 6 45.88 10.22 -45.39
N SER A 7 45.41 9.60 -44.30
CA SER A 7 45.27 8.14 -44.14
C SER A 7 45.36 7.67 -42.68
N LEU A 8 44.52 6.67 -42.38
CA LEU A 8 44.44 5.80 -41.19
C LEU A 8 43.98 6.44 -39.88
N ILE A 9 42.70 6.24 -39.56
CA ILE A 9 42.23 5.36 -38.47
C ILE A 9 40.83 4.92 -38.88
N ALA A 10 40.76 3.70 -39.41
CA ALA A 10 39.51 2.98 -39.63
C ALA A 10 39.21 2.13 -38.39
N SER A 11 37.91 2.07 -38.07
CA SER A 11 37.27 0.97 -37.35
C SER A 11 37.49 0.88 -35.85
N MET A 12 36.79 1.73 -35.11
CA MET A 12 36.17 1.32 -33.85
C MET A 12 34.73 1.83 -33.84
N LEU A 13 33.92 1.33 -34.79
CA LEU A 13 32.47 1.35 -34.63
C LEU A 13 32.16 0.34 -33.52
N LEU A 14 32.07 0.83 -32.28
CA LEU A 14 31.39 0.12 -31.21
C LEU A 14 29.96 -0.12 -31.68
N PHE A 15 29.66 -1.35 -32.09
CA PHE A 15 28.30 -1.86 -32.15
C PHE A 15 27.75 -1.83 -30.71
N PHE A 16 27.23 -0.67 -30.30
CA PHE A 16 26.21 -0.61 -29.28
C PHE A 16 25.01 -1.35 -29.86
N THR A 17 24.95 -2.66 -29.65
CA THR A 17 23.65 -3.32 -29.69
C THR A 17 22.86 -2.70 -28.56
N PRO A 18 21.70 -2.07 -28.81
CA PRO A 18 20.79 -1.80 -27.72
C PRO A 18 20.52 -3.16 -27.09
N LEU A 19 20.93 -3.33 -25.83
CA LEU A 19 20.34 -4.35 -24.98
C LEU A 19 18.86 -4.03 -24.98
N PHE A 20 18.09 -4.69 -25.84
CA PHE A 20 16.65 -4.70 -25.72
C PHE A 20 16.39 -5.22 -24.31
N SER A 21 15.99 -4.32 -23.41
CA SER A 21 15.39 -4.71 -22.15
C SER A 21 14.34 -5.75 -22.52
N GLN A 22 14.51 -7.00 -22.07
CA GLN A 22 13.52 -8.03 -22.33
C GLN A 22 12.19 -7.50 -21.81
N GLU A 23 11.28 -7.25 -22.74
CA GLU A 23 9.96 -6.70 -22.46
C GLU A 23 9.20 -7.76 -21.65
N TYR A 24 8.96 -7.46 -20.39
CA TYR A 24 8.11 -8.29 -19.55
C TYR A 24 6.66 -7.92 -19.85
N THR A 25 5.77 -8.91 -19.83
CA THR A 25 4.34 -8.71 -20.00
C THR A 25 3.69 -8.42 -18.64
N PHE A 26 4.05 -9.20 -17.62
CA PHE A 26 3.58 -9.00 -16.26
C PHE A 26 4.73 -9.00 -15.26
N ARG A 27 4.50 -8.35 -14.13
CA ARG A 27 5.31 -8.50 -12.92
C ARG A 27 4.45 -9.03 -11.78
N VAL A 28 4.99 -9.94 -11.00
CA VAL A 28 4.31 -10.52 -9.83
C VAL A 28 4.40 -9.56 -8.66
N LEU A 29 3.27 -9.01 -8.21
CA LEU A 29 3.17 -8.14 -7.03
C LEU A 29 2.93 -8.94 -5.75
N VAL A 30 2.13 -10.01 -5.84
CA VAL A 30 1.84 -10.90 -4.71
C VAL A 30 1.82 -12.34 -5.19
N SER A 31 2.41 -13.25 -4.42
CA SER A 31 2.30 -14.69 -4.68
C SER A 31 2.16 -15.44 -3.35
N LYS A 32 1.02 -16.10 -3.16
CA LYS A 32 0.70 -16.98 -2.03
C LYS A 32 0.36 -18.37 -2.55
N GLY A 33 0.93 -19.39 -1.92
CA GLY A 33 0.87 -20.78 -2.35
C GLY A 33 2.12 -21.23 -3.11
N ALA A 34 2.22 -22.54 -3.38
CA ALA A 34 3.32 -23.14 -4.13
C ALA A 34 3.15 -22.94 -5.64
N ASN A 35 3.14 -21.68 -6.07
CA ASN A 35 2.97 -21.29 -7.47
C ASN A 35 4.30 -21.34 -8.20
N GLU A 36 4.24 -21.65 -9.49
CA GLU A 36 5.43 -21.81 -10.32
C GLU A 36 5.25 -21.13 -11.67
N TYR A 37 6.37 -20.86 -12.34
CA TYR A 37 6.42 -20.43 -13.73
C TYR A 37 7.52 -21.14 -14.49
N ARG A 38 7.41 -21.14 -15.81
CA ARG A 38 8.49 -21.57 -16.70
C ARG A 38 8.47 -20.74 -17.98
N SER A 39 9.65 -20.54 -18.55
CA SER A 39 9.78 -20.19 -19.96
C SER A 39 9.72 -21.44 -20.83
N GLU A 40 9.45 -21.27 -22.13
CA GLU A 40 9.44 -22.36 -23.10
C GLU A 40 10.73 -23.20 -23.03
N GLY A 41 10.58 -24.52 -22.90
CA GLY A 41 11.70 -25.46 -22.79
C GLY A 41 12.47 -25.43 -21.47
N ALA A 42 12.11 -24.54 -20.53
CA ALA A 42 12.75 -24.44 -19.22
C ALA A 42 12.06 -25.32 -18.16
N GLN A 43 12.79 -25.57 -17.05
CA GLN A 43 12.23 -26.21 -15.87
C GLN A 43 11.31 -25.24 -15.11
N TRP A 44 10.33 -25.79 -14.40
CA TRP A 44 9.47 -25.02 -13.50
C TRP A 44 10.29 -24.41 -12.35
N GLN A 45 9.99 -23.17 -12.03
CA GLN A 45 10.62 -22.40 -10.96
C GLN A 45 9.55 -21.77 -10.08
N ALA A 46 9.84 -21.57 -8.80
CA ALA A 46 8.93 -20.89 -7.89
C ALA A 46 8.58 -19.46 -8.39
N LEU A 47 7.29 -19.14 -8.42
CA LEU A 47 6.77 -17.83 -8.78
C LEU A 47 6.79 -16.92 -7.54
N LYS A 48 7.76 -16.01 -7.49
CA LYS A 48 8.00 -15.11 -6.34
C LYS A 48 7.58 -13.69 -6.69
N THR A 49 7.33 -12.88 -5.65
CA THR A 49 7.17 -11.43 -5.82
C THR A 49 8.39 -10.83 -6.51
N GLY A 50 8.15 -9.93 -7.45
CA GLY A 50 9.16 -9.30 -8.29
C GLY A 50 9.55 -10.10 -9.54
N THR A 51 9.09 -11.36 -9.70
CA THR A 51 9.31 -12.10 -10.95
C THR A 51 8.67 -11.36 -12.13
N SER A 52 9.46 -11.15 -13.18
CA SER A 52 9.00 -10.64 -14.47
C SER A 52 8.66 -11.80 -15.39
N LEU A 53 7.43 -11.82 -15.90
CA LEU A 53 6.88 -12.85 -16.77
C LEU A 53 6.82 -12.32 -18.21
N LYS A 54 7.28 -13.11 -19.17
CA LYS A 54 7.24 -12.82 -20.61
C LYS A 54 5.98 -13.39 -21.24
N ALA A 55 5.60 -12.88 -22.41
CA ALA A 55 4.41 -13.34 -23.15
C ALA A 55 4.41 -14.86 -23.42
N THR A 56 5.58 -15.46 -23.59
CA THR A 56 5.77 -16.90 -23.88
C THR A 56 5.86 -17.77 -22.62
N ASP A 57 5.83 -17.18 -21.43
CA ASP A 57 5.92 -17.95 -20.19
C ASP A 57 4.57 -18.60 -19.86
N GLU A 58 4.63 -19.61 -19.00
CA GLU A 58 3.47 -20.27 -18.40
C GLU A 58 3.56 -20.18 -16.88
N ILE A 59 2.43 -19.99 -16.21
CA ILE A 59 2.33 -20.08 -14.75
C ILE A 59 1.43 -21.25 -14.35
N ARG A 60 1.74 -21.84 -13.19
CA ARG A 60 0.94 -22.88 -12.56
C ARG A 60 0.63 -22.46 -11.14
N LEU A 61 -0.66 -22.36 -10.84
CA LEU A 61 -1.16 -22.02 -9.52
C LEU A 61 -1.60 -23.28 -8.79
N ALA A 62 -1.20 -23.38 -7.52
CA ALA A 62 -1.65 -24.42 -6.61
C ALA A 62 -3.09 -24.17 -6.14
N ASP A 63 -3.67 -25.14 -5.44
CA ASP A 63 -4.93 -24.95 -4.72
C ASP A 63 -4.79 -23.85 -3.65
N ASN A 64 -5.85 -23.07 -3.47
CA ASN A 64 -5.88 -21.89 -2.58
C ASN A 64 -4.78 -20.86 -2.87
N ALA A 65 -4.28 -20.82 -4.11
CA ALA A 65 -3.31 -19.82 -4.53
C ALA A 65 -3.92 -18.43 -4.61
N TYR A 66 -3.06 -17.43 -4.44
CA TYR A 66 -3.37 -16.04 -4.78
C TYR A 66 -2.16 -15.46 -5.49
N VAL A 67 -2.33 -15.04 -6.73
CA VAL A 67 -1.29 -14.36 -7.50
C VAL A 67 -1.82 -13.02 -7.98
N GLY A 68 -1.22 -11.94 -7.48
CA GLY A 68 -1.44 -10.59 -7.98
C GLY A 68 -0.39 -10.24 -9.01
N LEU A 69 -0.80 -9.93 -10.22
CA LEU A 69 0.08 -9.55 -11.33
C LEU A 69 -0.20 -8.12 -11.74
N VAL A 70 0.81 -7.43 -12.25
CA VAL A 70 0.64 -6.12 -12.89
C VAL A 70 1.20 -6.18 -14.30
N HIS A 71 0.36 -5.84 -15.29
CA HIS A 71 0.76 -5.71 -16.68
C HIS A 71 1.78 -4.58 -16.85
N HIS A 72 2.60 -4.62 -17.90
CA HIS A 72 3.56 -3.53 -18.17
C HIS A 72 2.92 -2.14 -18.29
N ASP A 73 1.64 -2.09 -18.66
CA ASP A 73 0.82 -0.86 -18.72
C ASP A 73 0.23 -0.43 -17.36
N GLY A 74 0.67 -1.05 -16.26
CA GLY A 74 0.26 -0.71 -14.89
C GLY A 74 -1.00 -1.43 -14.40
N LYS A 75 -1.73 -2.14 -15.27
CA LYS A 75 -2.99 -2.79 -14.89
C LYS A 75 -2.82 -4.01 -13.98
N PRO A 76 -3.42 -4.01 -12.77
CA PRO A 76 -3.43 -5.17 -11.89
C PRO A 76 -4.45 -6.23 -12.35
N ILE A 77 -4.11 -7.50 -12.18
CA ILE A 77 -5.04 -8.63 -12.26
C ILE A 77 -4.76 -9.60 -11.09
N GLU A 78 -5.81 -10.29 -10.63
CA GLU A 78 -5.71 -11.31 -9.58
C GLU A 78 -6.12 -12.68 -10.12
N ILE A 79 -5.24 -13.67 -9.95
CA ILE A 79 -5.54 -15.06 -10.29
C ILE A 79 -5.58 -15.87 -9.00
N LYS A 80 -6.77 -16.41 -8.69
CA LYS A 80 -7.03 -17.20 -7.46
C LYS A 80 -7.35 -18.67 -7.74
N LYS A 81 -7.75 -18.96 -8.98
CA LYS A 81 -8.15 -20.30 -9.38
C LYS A 81 -6.90 -21.13 -9.71
N ALA A 82 -6.77 -22.29 -9.07
CA ALA A 82 -5.72 -23.26 -9.38
C ALA A 82 -5.78 -23.68 -10.86
N GLY A 83 -4.61 -23.97 -11.43
CA GLY A 83 -4.50 -24.37 -12.83
C GLY A 83 -3.26 -23.83 -13.52
N SER A 84 -3.15 -24.16 -14.80
CA SER A 84 -2.09 -23.66 -15.68
C SER A 84 -2.62 -22.58 -16.58
N TYR A 85 -1.86 -21.49 -16.72
CA TYR A 85 -2.21 -20.34 -17.53
C TYR A 85 -1.01 -19.94 -18.38
N LYS A 86 -1.24 -19.70 -19.67
CA LYS A 86 -0.24 -19.04 -20.51
C LYS A 86 -0.28 -17.55 -20.23
N VAL A 87 0.89 -16.91 -20.15
CA VAL A 87 0.94 -15.46 -19.97
C VAL A 87 0.22 -14.76 -21.12
N SER A 88 0.47 -15.18 -22.35
CA SER A 88 -0.35 -14.85 -23.51
C SER A 88 -0.89 -16.11 -24.18
N PRO A 89 -2.19 -16.22 -24.51
CA PRO A 89 -3.20 -15.16 -24.39
C PRO A 89 -3.99 -15.16 -23.07
N ASP A 90 -3.84 -16.16 -22.20
CA ASP A 90 -4.81 -16.39 -21.11
C ASP A 90 -4.82 -15.27 -20.06
N LEU A 91 -3.66 -14.74 -19.69
CA LEU A 91 -3.57 -13.65 -18.71
C LEU A 91 -3.71 -12.28 -19.37
N THR A 92 -3.10 -12.07 -20.54
CA THR A 92 -3.23 -10.81 -21.29
C THR A 92 -4.67 -10.52 -21.70
N SER A 93 -5.47 -11.54 -22.02
CA SER A 93 -6.89 -11.36 -22.35
C SER A 93 -7.75 -10.88 -21.17
N GLN A 94 -7.26 -10.99 -19.93
CA GLN A 94 -7.93 -10.46 -18.74
C GLN A 94 -7.59 -8.98 -18.48
N VAL A 95 -6.67 -8.39 -19.25
CA VAL A 95 -6.31 -6.98 -19.16
C VAL A 95 -7.06 -6.19 -20.23
N ALA A 96 -7.85 -5.20 -19.82
CA ALA A 96 -8.58 -4.33 -20.75
C ALA A 96 -8.18 -2.84 -20.57
N GLY A 97 -7.32 -2.26 -21.43
CA GLY A 97 -6.87 -0.85 -21.34
C GLY A 97 -5.59 -0.64 -20.49
N GLY A 98 -5.17 0.61 -20.20
CA GLY A 98 -3.98 0.90 -19.36
C GLY A 98 -3.79 2.36 -18.93
N SER A 99 -2.99 2.61 -17.88
CA SER A 99 -2.65 3.96 -17.37
C SER A 99 -1.22 4.02 -16.80
N THR A 100 -0.44 5.00 -17.27
CA THR A 100 0.95 5.22 -16.82
C THR A 100 1.04 5.69 -15.37
N LEU A 101 0.03 6.40 -14.87
CA LEU A 101 -0.01 6.90 -13.50
C LEU A 101 -0.14 5.76 -12.49
N LEU A 102 -0.97 4.75 -12.79
CA LEU A 102 -1.13 3.55 -11.97
C LEU A 102 0.20 2.80 -11.80
N LYS A 103 1.01 2.75 -12.85
CA LYS A 103 2.34 2.11 -12.82
C LYS A 103 3.27 2.74 -11.78
N LYS A 104 3.21 4.05 -11.56
CA LYS A 104 4.02 4.76 -10.55
C LYS A 104 3.75 4.21 -9.14
N TYR A 105 2.48 4.08 -8.79
CA TYR A 105 2.06 3.64 -7.46
C TYR A 105 2.28 2.14 -7.25
N VAL A 106 2.15 1.36 -8.31
CA VAL A 106 2.60 -0.03 -8.34
C VAL A 106 4.11 -0.13 -8.08
N ASP A 107 4.94 0.66 -8.77
CA ASP A 107 6.39 0.68 -8.56
C ASP A 107 6.77 1.14 -7.15
N PHE A 108 6.03 2.08 -6.56
CA PHE A 108 6.19 2.46 -5.16
C PHE A 108 5.96 1.27 -4.22
N ALA A 109 4.82 0.59 -4.36
CA ALA A 109 4.48 -0.62 -3.60
C ALA A 109 5.49 -1.77 -3.79
N PHE A 110 6.16 -1.82 -4.95
CA PHE A 110 7.29 -2.74 -5.21
C PHE A 110 8.57 -2.34 -4.48
N SER A 111 8.97 -1.06 -4.60
CA SER A 111 10.25 -0.56 -4.09
C SER A 111 10.31 -0.58 -2.56
N SER A 112 9.17 -0.35 -1.93
CA SER A 112 9.00 -0.33 -0.48
C SER A 112 9.32 -1.66 0.21
N ASN A 113 9.18 -2.78 -0.53
CA ASN A 113 9.23 -4.15 -0.01
C ASN A 113 10.56 -4.87 -0.34
N THR A 114 11.54 -4.16 -0.91
CA THR A 114 12.86 -4.73 -1.25
C THR A 114 13.74 -4.97 -0.03
N ALA A 115 14.59 -6.00 -0.06
CA ALA A 115 15.52 -6.31 1.02
C ALA A 115 16.48 -5.15 1.35
N GLU A 116 16.88 -4.36 0.36
CA GLU A 116 17.70 -3.16 0.54
C GLU A 116 16.93 -2.02 1.22
N ALA A 117 15.64 -1.84 0.88
CA ALA A 117 14.77 -0.93 1.62
C ALA A 117 14.66 -1.36 3.08
N LYS A 118 14.53 -2.66 3.37
CA LYS A 118 14.51 -3.20 4.75
C LYS A 118 15.82 -2.93 5.51
N LYS A 119 16.98 -3.04 4.86
CA LYS A 119 18.30 -2.83 5.48
C LYS A 119 18.58 -1.39 5.87
N ASN A 120 18.22 -0.41 5.03
CA ASN A 120 18.44 1.01 5.31
C ASN A 120 17.57 1.55 6.48
N ARG A 121 16.51 0.82 6.85
CA ARG A 121 15.52 1.24 7.85
C ARG A 121 15.89 0.87 9.28
N LEU A 122 16.80 -0.09 9.47
CA LEU A 122 17.41 -0.38 10.78
C LEU A 122 18.14 0.84 11.37
N ASN A 123 18.51 1.83 10.54
CA ASN A 123 19.12 3.09 10.97
C ASN A 123 18.09 4.19 11.30
N ALA A 124 16.82 4.06 10.87
CA ALA A 124 15.77 5.07 11.04
C ALA A 124 14.94 4.88 12.32
N THR A 125 15.04 3.73 12.98
CA THR A 125 14.36 3.42 14.26
C THR A 125 14.97 4.16 15.46
N GLY A 126 16.02 4.97 15.27
CA GLY A 126 16.66 5.74 16.34
C GLY A 126 15.98 7.07 16.71
N ALA A 127 14.98 7.52 15.94
CA ALA A 127 14.31 8.82 16.12
C ALA A 127 12.85 8.68 16.58
N VAL A 128 12.56 7.67 17.40
CA VAL A 128 11.21 7.46 17.93
C VAL A 128 10.94 8.43 19.08
N GLN A 129 9.93 9.28 18.92
CA GLN A 129 9.35 10.04 20.03
C GLN A 129 8.83 9.05 21.07
N ARG A 130 9.42 9.12 22.28
CA ARG A 130 8.89 8.42 23.45
C ARG A 130 7.47 8.93 23.66
N THR A 131 6.49 8.02 23.61
CA THR A 131 5.15 8.26 24.17
C THR A 131 5.31 8.80 25.59
N VAL A 132 4.38 9.66 26.00
CA VAL A 132 4.36 10.19 27.37
C VAL A 132 4.43 9.01 28.33
N GLU A 133 5.39 9.03 29.26
CA GLU A 133 5.55 8.00 30.29
C GLU A 133 4.22 7.88 31.07
N GLY A 134 3.36 6.92 30.71
CA GLY A 134 2.06 6.69 31.33
C GLY A 134 0.91 6.26 30.41
N SER A 135 0.93 6.58 29.11
CA SER A 135 -0.14 6.15 28.18
C SER A 135 0.06 4.71 27.74
N GLY A 136 -0.66 3.78 28.37
CA GLY A 136 -0.54 2.34 28.06
C GLY A 136 -1.17 1.93 26.72
N ILE A 137 -1.91 2.82 26.06
CA ILE A 137 -2.58 2.57 24.77
C ILE A 137 -1.93 3.45 23.69
N ARG A 138 -1.39 2.82 22.66
CA ARG A 138 -0.81 3.53 21.50
C ARG A 138 -1.72 3.35 20.29
N LEU A 139 -2.20 4.46 19.73
CA LEU A 139 -2.97 4.44 18.50
C LEU A 139 -2.04 4.32 17.29
N THR A 140 -2.46 3.53 16.31
CA THR A 140 -1.86 3.46 14.97
C THR A 140 -2.44 4.59 14.13
N LEU A 141 -2.21 5.83 14.56
CA LEU A 141 -2.59 7.04 13.84
C LEU A 141 -1.37 7.96 13.69
N PRO A 142 -1.31 8.74 12.61
CA PRO A 142 -0.19 9.64 12.38
C PRO A 142 -0.17 10.81 13.39
N PRO A 143 0.99 11.44 13.58
CA PRO A 143 1.09 12.71 14.31
C PRO A 143 0.33 13.83 13.60
N ASN A 144 0.02 14.91 14.32
CA ASN A 144 -0.85 16.00 13.84
C ASN A 144 -0.45 16.62 12.49
N HIS A 145 0.83 16.64 12.13
CA HIS A 145 1.27 17.20 10.83
C HIS A 145 0.86 16.33 9.62
N ASN A 146 0.56 15.05 9.84
CA ASN A 146 0.06 14.10 8.84
C ASN A 146 -1.37 13.61 9.18
N SER A 147 -2.16 14.45 9.85
CA SER A 147 -3.55 14.16 10.26
C SER A 147 -4.59 14.26 9.14
N GLY A 148 -4.16 14.57 7.91
CA GLY A 148 -5.03 14.78 6.77
C GLY A 148 -5.75 13.50 6.34
N ILE A 149 -7.05 13.61 6.06
CA ILE A 149 -7.86 12.56 5.45
C ILE A 149 -8.63 13.09 4.24
N TYR A 150 -8.52 12.39 3.12
CA TYR A 150 -9.26 12.66 1.89
C TYR A 150 -10.65 12.04 1.93
N ASN A 151 -10.75 10.75 2.26
CA ASN A 151 -12.01 10.03 2.33
C ASN A 151 -12.76 10.31 3.65
N ASN A 152 -13.94 9.70 3.76
CA ASN A 152 -14.78 9.78 4.95
C ASN A 152 -14.61 8.61 5.92
N ILE A 153 -13.81 7.60 5.57
CA ILE A 153 -13.63 6.41 6.39
C ILE A 153 -12.25 6.44 7.03
N ALA A 154 -12.21 6.55 8.36
CA ALA A 154 -10.99 6.41 9.14
C ALA A 154 -11.02 5.09 9.92
N VAL A 155 -9.97 4.28 9.79
CA VAL A 155 -9.79 3.09 10.62
C VAL A 155 -8.78 3.41 11.72
N ILE A 156 -9.22 3.29 12.97
CA ILE A 156 -8.41 3.53 14.15
C ILE A 156 -8.05 2.17 14.74
N ASN A 157 -6.76 1.87 14.79
CA ASN A 157 -6.24 0.67 15.42
C ASN A 157 -5.40 1.04 16.64
N TRP A 158 -5.30 0.12 17.61
CA TRP A 158 -4.39 0.25 18.74
C TRP A 158 -3.90 -1.11 19.21
N ASP A 159 -2.78 -1.13 19.93
CA ASP A 159 -2.29 -2.36 20.53
C ASP A 159 -2.97 -2.64 21.88
N GLY A 160 -3.73 -3.73 21.94
CA GLY A 160 -4.35 -4.25 23.17
C GLY A 160 -3.47 -5.23 23.96
N SER A 161 -2.17 -5.36 23.64
CA SER A 161 -1.27 -6.30 24.30
C SER A 161 -1.02 -5.90 25.76
N GLN A 162 -0.74 -4.62 26.02
CA GLN A 162 -0.37 -4.07 27.33
C GLN A 162 -1.59 -3.68 28.18
N VAL A 163 -2.59 -3.07 27.56
CA VAL A 163 -3.82 -2.61 28.24
C VAL A 163 -5.00 -3.37 27.67
N LYS A 164 -5.64 -4.21 28.48
CA LYS A 164 -6.78 -5.04 28.07
C LYS A 164 -8.07 -4.24 28.09
N GLY A 165 -8.90 -4.47 27.07
CA GLY A 165 -10.23 -3.88 26.96
C GLY A 165 -11.22 -4.40 28.03
N PRO A 166 -12.49 -3.98 27.95
CA PRO A 166 -13.05 -3.13 26.90
C PRO A 166 -12.52 -1.69 26.94
N TYR A 167 -12.63 -1.00 25.82
CA TYR A 167 -12.14 0.35 25.60
C TYR A 167 -13.31 1.32 25.44
N VAL A 168 -13.02 2.60 25.69
CA VAL A 168 -13.90 3.73 25.38
C VAL A 168 -13.16 4.65 24.43
N VAL A 169 -13.66 4.76 23.20
CA VAL A 169 -13.16 5.72 22.21
C VAL A 169 -13.96 7.01 22.37
N THR A 170 -13.28 8.13 22.62
CA THR A 170 -13.89 9.45 22.75
C THR A 170 -13.53 10.29 21.54
N LEU A 171 -14.56 10.86 20.91
CA LEU A 171 -14.42 11.77 19.77
C LEU A 171 -14.80 13.19 20.21
N ARG A 172 -13.94 14.16 19.94
CA ARG A 172 -14.15 15.57 20.31
C ARG A 172 -13.95 16.49 19.11
N ASN A 173 -14.53 17.68 19.19
CA ASN A 173 -14.17 18.78 18.29
C ASN A 173 -12.89 19.50 18.80
N MET A 174 -12.45 20.53 18.08
CA MET A 174 -11.27 21.33 18.45
C MET A 174 -11.46 22.22 19.69
N PHE A 175 -12.67 22.26 20.28
CA PHE A 175 -13.00 22.96 21.51
C PHE A 175 -13.14 22.00 22.70
N ASP A 176 -12.71 20.74 22.53
CA ASP A 176 -12.82 19.64 23.50
C ASP A 176 -14.25 19.17 23.84
N ASP A 177 -15.27 19.68 23.12
CA ASP A 177 -16.64 19.20 23.27
C ASP A 177 -16.74 17.75 22.79
N VAL A 178 -17.35 16.90 23.60
CA VAL A 178 -17.55 15.48 23.27
C VAL A 178 -18.63 15.35 22.21
N LEU A 179 -18.25 14.84 21.04
CA LEU A 179 -19.14 14.54 19.91
C LEU A 179 -19.75 13.15 20.04
N SER A 180 -18.95 12.18 20.51
CA SER A 180 -19.37 10.80 20.70
C SER A 180 -18.47 10.05 21.69
N ARG A 181 -19.03 9.02 22.31
CA ARG A 181 -18.29 8.00 23.07
C ARG A 181 -18.76 6.62 22.62
N ILE A 182 -17.81 5.78 22.25
CA ILE A 182 -18.06 4.44 21.72
C ILE A 182 -17.35 3.44 22.60
N GLU A 183 -18.11 2.53 23.21
CA GLU A 183 -17.54 1.40 23.96
C GLU A 183 -17.33 0.21 23.03
N THR A 184 -16.16 -0.42 23.08
CA THR A 184 -15.85 -1.59 22.25
C THR A 184 -14.90 -2.55 22.96
N PRO A 185 -15.09 -3.88 22.85
CA PRO A 185 -14.09 -4.85 23.29
C PRO A 185 -12.93 -5.00 22.30
N GLU A 186 -13.12 -4.54 21.05
CA GLU A 186 -12.16 -4.70 19.95
C GLU A 186 -11.00 -3.71 20.07
N THR A 187 -9.91 -3.98 19.35
CA THR A 187 -8.74 -3.08 19.23
C THR A 187 -8.73 -2.28 17.93
N THR A 188 -9.88 -2.25 17.25
CA THR A 188 -10.10 -1.52 16.01
C THR A 188 -11.47 -0.85 16.04
N LEU A 189 -11.55 0.33 15.44
CA LEU A 189 -12.79 1.06 15.21
C LEU A 189 -12.77 1.71 13.84
N THR A 190 -13.79 1.42 13.02
CA THR A 190 -14.03 2.15 11.77
C THR A 190 -14.98 3.31 12.04
N LEU A 191 -14.54 4.53 11.72
CA LEU A 191 -15.35 5.74 11.78
C LEU A 191 -15.75 6.18 10.39
N ASN A 192 -17.03 6.50 10.23
CA ASN A 192 -17.53 7.27 9.11
C ASN A 192 -17.71 8.73 9.52
N LEU A 193 -16.89 9.62 8.97
CA LEU A 193 -16.87 11.03 9.30
C LEU A 193 -18.12 11.77 8.84
N GLU A 194 -18.96 11.18 7.98
CA GLU A 194 -20.24 11.75 7.55
C GLU A 194 -21.40 11.41 8.49
N GLU A 195 -21.15 10.65 9.57
CA GLU A 195 -22.21 10.22 10.48
C GLU A 195 -22.40 11.16 11.68
N GLY A 196 -23.66 11.48 11.97
CA GLY A 196 -24.07 12.15 13.20
C GLY A 196 -23.40 13.52 13.41
N ALA A 197 -22.83 13.71 14.60
CA ALA A 197 -22.16 14.96 14.98
C ALA A 197 -20.84 15.18 14.22
N LEU A 198 -20.19 14.11 13.73
CA LEU A 198 -18.89 14.17 13.05
C LEU A 198 -18.98 14.89 11.69
N ALA A 199 -20.14 14.79 11.02
CA ALA A 199 -20.38 15.39 9.71
C ALA A 199 -20.24 16.93 9.69
N LYS A 200 -20.38 17.57 10.86
CA LYS A 200 -20.31 19.03 11.03
C LYS A 200 -18.89 19.51 11.32
N GLU A 201 -17.97 18.59 11.56
CA GLU A 201 -16.64 18.88 12.04
C GLU A 201 -15.60 18.70 10.93
N ASN A 202 -14.72 19.69 10.81
CA ASN A 202 -13.58 19.62 9.90
C ASN A 202 -12.36 18.93 10.53
N ALA A 203 -12.35 18.83 11.86
CA ALA A 203 -11.26 18.32 12.66
C ALA A 203 -11.84 17.60 13.88
N ILE A 204 -11.43 16.36 14.07
CA ILE A 204 -11.90 15.48 15.14
C ILE A 204 -10.68 15.01 15.92
N LEU A 205 -10.74 15.18 17.24
CA LEU A 205 -9.75 14.66 18.17
C LEU A 205 -10.22 13.28 18.66
N VAL A 206 -9.30 12.33 18.67
CA VAL A 206 -9.55 10.92 19.00
C VAL A 206 -8.66 10.51 20.16
N GLU A 207 -9.28 9.90 21.17
CA GLU A 207 -8.60 9.31 22.32
C GLU A 207 -9.23 7.95 22.62
N VAL A 208 -8.42 6.99 23.08
CA VAL A 208 -8.89 5.67 23.52
C VAL A 208 -8.44 5.44 24.95
N ALA A 209 -9.38 5.15 25.84
CA ALA A 209 -9.09 4.79 27.23
C ALA A 209 -9.55 3.36 27.53
N ALA A 210 -8.88 2.68 28.48
CA ALA A 210 -9.42 1.46 29.04
C ALA A 210 -10.68 1.78 29.86
N LYS A 211 -11.76 1.02 29.64
CA LYS A 211 -13.01 1.22 30.38
C LYS A 211 -12.83 0.95 31.88
N ASN A 212 -12.03 -0.06 32.21
CA ASN A 212 -11.81 -0.50 33.60
C ASN A 212 -10.81 0.38 34.37
N ASP A 213 -9.96 1.12 33.65
CA ASP A 213 -9.01 2.06 34.25
C ASP A 213 -8.83 3.27 33.31
N PRO A 214 -9.66 4.32 33.46
CA PRO A 214 -9.62 5.49 32.60
C PRO A 214 -8.31 6.30 32.67
N SER A 215 -7.42 6.01 33.63
CA SER A 215 -6.09 6.61 33.67
C SER A 215 -5.16 6.03 32.59
N LEU A 216 -5.46 4.82 32.10
CA LEU A 216 -4.81 4.19 30.97
C LEU A 216 -5.48 4.68 29.68
N ILE A 217 -5.09 5.88 29.25
CA ILE A 217 -5.58 6.56 28.06
C ILE A 217 -4.46 6.75 27.05
N SER A 218 -4.79 6.76 25.76
CA SER A 218 -3.86 7.08 24.69
C SER A 218 -3.53 8.56 24.65
N ASP A 219 -2.45 8.90 23.92
CA ASP A 219 -2.28 10.26 23.43
C ASP A 219 -3.44 10.63 22.50
N GLN A 220 -3.76 11.92 22.42
CA GLN A 220 -4.80 12.45 21.54
C GLN A 220 -4.27 12.57 20.11
N HIS A 221 -5.03 12.05 19.14
CA HIS A 221 -4.72 12.18 17.72
C HIS A 221 -5.75 13.03 16.99
N LEU A 222 -5.27 13.82 16.03
CA LEU A 222 -6.12 14.61 15.14
C LEU A 222 -6.44 13.83 13.86
N ILE A 223 -7.71 13.87 13.46
CA ILE A 223 -8.18 13.51 12.11
C ILE A 223 -8.77 14.78 11.50
N LYS A 224 -8.17 15.27 10.41
CA LYS A 224 -8.54 16.52 9.78
C LYS A 224 -8.91 16.31 8.32
N ARG A 225 -10.13 16.69 7.96
CA ARG A 225 -10.56 16.71 6.56
C ARG A 225 -9.65 17.63 5.74
N LEU A 226 -9.22 17.16 4.58
CA LEU A 226 -8.47 18.00 3.66
C LEU A 226 -9.25 19.26 3.27
N ALA A 227 -8.54 20.37 3.09
CA ALA A 227 -9.13 21.58 2.55
C ALA A 227 -9.59 21.37 1.09
N PRO A 228 -10.60 22.09 0.59
CA PRO A 228 -11.14 21.89 -0.77
C PRO A 228 -10.07 21.89 -1.88
N ALA A 229 -9.09 22.80 -1.82
CA ALA A 229 -8.02 22.84 -2.81
C ALA A 229 -7.12 21.57 -2.79
N GLN A 230 -6.91 20.97 -1.62
CA GLN A 230 -6.15 19.72 -1.50
C GLN A 230 -7.00 18.52 -1.94
N GLN A 231 -8.29 18.51 -1.59
CA GLN A 231 -9.27 17.53 -2.09
C GLN A 231 -9.25 17.49 -3.63
N ASP A 232 -9.34 18.65 -4.29
CA ASP A 232 -9.37 18.73 -5.75
C ASP A 232 -8.08 18.20 -6.40
N SER A 233 -6.92 18.48 -5.79
CA SER A 233 -5.63 18.00 -6.27
C SER A 233 -5.52 16.47 -6.19
N VAL A 234 -5.90 15.90 -5.05
CA VAL A 234 -5.88 14.45 -4.82
C VAL A 234 -6.90 13.77 -5.74
N LYS A 235 -8.11 14.33 -5.83
CA LYS A 235 -9.21 13.79 -6.64
C LYS A 235 -8.82 13.62 -8.09
N LYS A 236 -8.14 14.61 -8.69
CA LYS A 236 -7.76 14.57 -10.10
C LYS A 236 -6.87 13.35 -10.41
N GLU A 237 -5.84 13.12 -9.59
CA GLU A 237 -4.96 11.96 -9.76
C GLU A 237 -5.65 10.64 -9.42
N LEU A 238 -6.47 10.65 -8.37
CA LEU A 238 -7.20 9.46 -7.93
C LEU A 238 -8.22 9.00 -8.97
N ASP A 239 -8.96 9.91 -9.60
CA ASP A 239 -9.94 9.57 -10.65
C ASP A 239 -9.26 8.84 -11.83
N ASP A 240 -8.07 9.29 -12.24
CA ASP A 240 -7.28 8.65 -13.30
C ASP A 240 -6.86 7.22 -12.90
N ILE A 241 -6.45 7.01 -11.65
CA ILE A 241 -6.08 5.70 -11.10
C ILE A 241 -7.30 4.78 -11.04
N LEU A 242 -8.41 5.26 -10.47
CA LEU A 242 -9.64 4.50 -10.29
C LEU A 242 -10.24 4.10 -11.65
N SER A 243 -10.17 4.97 -12.66
CA SER A 243 -10.65 4.65 -14.02
C SER A 243 -9.87 3.51 -14.69
N ALA A 244 -8.63 3.26 -14.24
CA ALA A 244 -7.78 2.20 -14.77
C ALA A 244 -7.91 0.88 -13.98
N MET A 245 -8.55 0.91 -12.81
CA MET A 245 -8.80 -0.25 -11.96
C MET A 245 -10.18 -0.85 -12.25
N ASP A 246 -10.21 -2.18 -12.41
CA ASP A 246 -11.46 -2.89 -12.61
C ASP A 246 -11.95 -3.46 -11.26
N GLY A 247 -13.10 -2.97 -10.79
CA GLY A 247 -13.79 -3.47 -9.59
C GLY A 247 -13.03 -3.29 -8.27
N GLU A 248 -13.59 -3.88 -7.21
CA GLU A 248 -12.96 -3.93 -5.89
C GLU A 248 -12.14 -5.22 -5.73
N SER A 249 -10.87 -5.08 -5.33
CA SER A 249 -9.96 -6.21 -5.13
C SER A 249 -8.92 -5.87 -4.07
N ALA A 250 -8.30 -6.89 -3.47
CA ALA A 250 -7.30 -6.66 -2.44
C ALA A 250 -6.04 -6.01 -3.04
N LEU A 251 -5.72 -6.33 -4.28
CA LEU A 251 -4.63 -5.72 -5.03
C LEU A 251 -4.89 -4.25 -5.37
N ASN A 252 -6.13 -3.90 -5.74
CA ASN A 252 -6.51 -2.51 -6.00
C ASN A 252 -6.37 -1.67 -4.71
N HIS A 253 -6.87 -2.18 -3.58
CA HIS A 253 -6.71 -1.52 -2.28
C HIS A 253 -5.24 -1.41 -1.84
N LEU A 254 -4.40 -2.41 -2.12
CA LEU A 254 -2.97 -2.34 -1.87
C LEU A 254 -2.30 -1.21 -2.68
N ILE A 255 -2.69 -1.04 -3.94
CA ILE A 255 -2.17 0.04 -4.79
C ILE A 255 -2.69 1.40 -4.32
N LEU A 256 -3.96 1.50 -3.95
CA LEU A 256 -4.54 2.71 -3.37
C LEU A 256 -3.84 3.12 -2.08
N ALA A 257 -3.45 2.15 -1.24
CA ALA A 257 -2.67 2.43 -0.04
C ALA A 257 -1.31 3.08 -0.38
N GLY A 258 -0.64 2.61 -1.43
CA GLY A 258 0.58 3.23 -1.95
C GLY A 258 0.36 4.65 -2.49
N PHE A 259 -0.78 4.89 -3.18
CA PHE A 259 -1.18 6.24 -3.59
C PHE A 259 -1.33 7.19 -2.41
N TYR A 260 -2.14 6.80 -1.42
CA TYR A 260 -2.38 7.63 -0.25
C TYR A 260 -1.09 7.86 0.56
N GLU A 261 -0.22 6.85 0.68
CA GLU A 261 1.08 6.99 1.34
C GLU A 261 1.98 8.02 0.65
N GLU A 262 2.07 8.00 -0.68
CA GLU A 262 2.90 8.96 -1.43
C GLU A 262 2.38 10.41 -1.28
N HIS A 263 1.07 10.57 -1.11
CA HIS A 263 0.41 11.85 -0.84
C HIS A 263 0.36 12.24 0.64
N GLN A 264 1.04 11.50 1.53
CA GLN A 264 1.04 11.71 2.99
C GLN A 264 -0.35 11.61 3.65
N LEU A 265 -1.30 10.96 2.97
CA LEU A 265 -2.65 10.67 3.46
C LEU A 265 -2.64 9.36 4.24
N LEU A 266 -1.91 9.34 5.36
CA LEU A 266 -1.61 8.11 6.09
C LEU A 266 -2.86 7.44 6.69
N ILE A 267 -3.89 8.22 7.01
CA ILE A 267 -5.18 7.68 7.52
C ILE A 267 -5.92 6.92 6.41
N ASP A 268 -5.96 7.48 5.21
CA ASP A 268 -6.54 6.81 4.04
C ASP A 268 -5.73 5.56 3.65
N ALA A 269 -4.39 5.63 3.74
CA ALA A 269 -3.51 4.49 3.50
C ALA A 269 -3.80 3.34 4.48
N ILE A 270 -3.97 3.63 5.79
CA ILE A 270 -4.38 2.64 6.78
C ILE A 270 -5.70 1.96 6.36
N ALA A 271 -6.73 2.75 6.03
CA ALA A 271 -8.04 2.22 5.65
C ALA A 271 -7.97 1.34 4.39
N ALA A 272 -7.11 1.69 3.42
CA ALA A 272 -6.87 0.90 2.21
C ALA A 272 -6.14 -0.41 2.52
N TYR A 273 -5.09 -0.41 3.35
CA TYR A 273 -4.42 -1.64 3.79
C TYR A 273 -5.37 -2.57 4.56
N GLU A 274 -6.17 -2.04 5.46
CA GLU A 274 -7.19 -2.79 6.21
C GLU A 274 -8.23 -3.42 5.27
N SER A 275 -8.65 -2.69 4.24
CA SER A 275 -9.56 -3.21 3.21
C SER A 275 -8.92 -4.33 2.39
N ALA A 276 -7.64 -4.19 2.03
CA ALA A 276 -6.88 -5.24 1.34
C ALA A 276 -6.76 -6.51 2.21
N MET A 277 -6.43 -6.38 3.49
CA MET A 277 -6.34 -7.50 4.43
C MET A 277 -7.70 -8.16 4.66
N ARG A 278 -8.80 -7.40 4.70
CA ARG A 278 -10.16 -7.97 4.80
C ARG A 278 -10.54 -8.80 3.57
N LEU A 279 -10.15 -8.36 2.38
CA LEU A 279 -10.47 -9.05 1.12
C LEU A 279 -9.56 -10.26 0.85
N ALA A 280 -8.35 -10.29 1.43
CA ALA A 280 -7.38 -11.36 1.27
C ALA A 280 -6.66 -11.68 2.61
N PRO A 281 -7.39 -12.15 3.64
CA PRO A 281 -6.88 -12.29 5.01
C PRO A 281 -5.83 -13.39 5.18
N ASP A 282 -5.74 -14.30 4.22
CA ASP A 282 -4.81 -15.43 4.19
C ASP A 282 -3.57 -15.16 3.31
N VAL A 283 -3.40 -13.92 2.83
CA VAL A 283 -2.28 -13.49 2.00
C VAL A 283 -1.30 -12.68 2.83
N ASP A 284 -0.32 -13.37 3.43
CA ASP A 284 0.63 -12.76 4.36
C ASP A 284 1.44 -11.61 3.74
N ALA A 285 1.70 -11.64 2.43
CA ALA A 285 2.37 -10.54 1.74
C ALA A 285 1.64 -9.19 1.86
N ILE A 286 0.31 -9.18 2.00
CA ILE A 286 -0.47 -7.94 2.22
C ILE A 286 -0.30 -7.46 3.65
N LYS A 287 -0.29 -8.38 4.63
CA LYS A 287 -0.02 -8.05 6.04
C LYS A 287 1.40 -7.52 6.22
N ASP A 288 2.36 -8.15 5.55
CA ASP A 288 3.75 -7.70 5.54
C ASP A 288 3.86 -6.29 4.96
N ALA A 289 3.18 -6.01 3.84
CA ALA A 289 3.16 -4.67 3.26
C ALA A 289 2.56 -3.62 4.21
N TYR A 290 1.48 -3.95 4.92
CA TYR A 290 0.90 -3.06 5.93
C TYR A 290 1.87 -2.81 7.09
N ASN A 291 2.45 -3.86 7.67
CA ASN A 291 3.45 -3.74 8.73
C ASN A 291 4.64 -2.88 8.29
N GLU A 292 5.11 -3.06 7.06
CA GLU A 292 6.16 -2.25 6.49
C GLU A 292 5.75 -0.78 6.33
N PHE A 293 4.52 -0.50 5.88
CA PHE A 293 3.98 0.86 5.88
C PHE A 293 3.99 1.48 7.28
N LEU A 294 3.52 0.75 8.29
CA LEU A 294 3.47 1.23 9.67
C LEU A 294 4.87 1.57 10.19
N ILE A 295 5.86 0.71 9.95
CA ILE A 295 7.25 0.96 10.36
C ILE A 295 7.84 2.16 9.61
N ARG A 296 7.56 2.32 8.30
CA ARG A 296 8.09 3.45 7.50
C ARG A 296 7.65 4.80 8.04
N ASN A 297 6.41 4.85 8.50
CA ASN A 297 5.74 6.06 8.93
C ASN A 297 5.73 6.20 10.46
N ALA A 298 6.53 5.39 11.18
CA ALA A 298 6.65 5.37 12.63
C ALA A 298 5.33 5.14 13.40
N LEU A 299 4.38 4.44 12.78
CA LEU A 299 3.05 4.12 13.32
C LEU A 299 3.01 2.79 14.10
N ALA A 300 4.03 1.95 13.96
CA ALA A 300 4.23 0.71 14.72
C ALA A 300 5.69 0.56 15.17
N TYR A 301 5.94 -0.40 16.06
CA TYR A 301 7.27 -0.80 16.56
C TYR A 301 7.58 -2.24 16.18
#